data_AF-A0AAU7ARE6-F1
#
_entry.id   AF-A0AAU7ARE6-F1
#
_cell.length_a   1.000
_cell.length_b   1.000
_cell.length_c   1.000
_cell.angle_alpha   90.00
_cell.angle_beta   90.00
_cell.angle_gamma   90.00
#
_symmetry.space_group_name_H-M   'P 1'
#
loop_
_entity.id
_entity.type
_entity.pdbx_description
1 polymer ?
#
loop_
_entity_poly.entity_id
_entity_poly.type
_entity_poly.pdbx_seq_one_letter_code
_entity_poly.pdbx_strand_id
1 'polypeptide(L)'
;MPAIRTIAARLALTAAGPLLVACAFATPAGAQTALAPPVASAPAPAPQLVPSTLVAAGLIPTTVTEGQAVRLSTALVCKKGRGNCTFRIALKNGSATAGIDYAATRVTTHVVKAGRTKNLNLTIPTVADRTCEPAETFSVEVQSLRGRAARTDLGQMTIASDVETDPVCAAAAEDARARGEAGIE
;
A
#
# COMPACT_ATOMS: atom_id res chain seq x y z
N MET A 1 1.52 42.10 -39.23
CA MET A 1 0.44 42.84 -39.91
C MET A 1 -0.75 41.90 -40.04
N PRO A 2 -2.01 42.25 -39.72
CA PRO A 2 -2.63 43.48 -39.16
C PRO A 2 -3.21 43.20 -37.74
N ALA A 3 -4.03 44.01 -37.07
CA ALA A 3 -4.09 45.44 -36.81
C ALA A 3 -4.92 45.61 -35.52
N ILE A 4 -4.49 46.51 -34.65
CA ILE A 4 -5.17 46.95 -33.42
C ILE A 4 -6.45 47.71 -33.78
N ARG A 5 -7.55 47.45 -33.06
CA ARG A 5 -8.70 48.37 -33.00
C ARG A 5 -9.02 48.75 -31.54
N THR A 6 -8.56 49.96 -31.24
CA THR A 6 -8.97 50.96 -30.26
C THR A 6 -10.50 51.11 -30.11
N ILE A 7 -10.96 51.53 -28.93
CA ILE A 7 -12.03 52.53 -28.60
C ILE A 7 -12.17 52.46 -27.06
N ALA A 8 -11.62 53.37 -26.23
CA ALA A 8 -12.01 54.78 -25.97
C ALA A 8 -13.51 54.90 -25.61
N ALA A 9 -14.03 55.62 -24.61
CA ALA A 9 -13.50 56.61 -23.70
C ALA A 9 -14.52 56.79 -22.55
N ARG A 10 -13.97 57.27 -21.43
CA ARG A 10 -14.51 58.22 -20.44
C ARG A 10 -15.96 58.71 -20.64
N LEU A 11 -16.74 58.74 -19.57
CA LEU A 11 -17.27 60.01 -19.04
C LEU A 11 -17.79 59.85 -17.61
N ALA A 12 -17.30 60.71 -16.70
CA ALA A 12 -17.84 60.90 -15.37
C ALA A 12 -19.07 61.80 -15.42
N LEU A 13 -20.05 61.60 -14.53
CA LEU A 13 -20.99 62.68 -14.20
C LEU A 13 -21.51 62.55 -12.75
N THR A 14 -21.11 63.53 -11.95
CA THR A 14 -21.64 63.94 -10.64
C THR A 14 -23.05 64.50 -10.74
N ALA A 15 -23.89 64.30 -9.72
CA ALA A 15 -24.94 65.25 -9.35
C ALA A 15 -25.35 65.06 -7.87
N ALA A 16 -25.32 66.18 -7.14
CA ALA A 16 -25.81 66.37 -5.78
C ALA A 16 -27.26 66.89 -5.80
N GLY A 17 -28.04 66.67 -4.74
CA GLY A 17 -29.29 67.41 -4.50
C GLY A 17 -30.25 66.77 -3.49
N PRO A 18 -31.13 67.53 -2.80
CA PRO A 18 -31.20 67.49 -1.33
C PRO A 18 -32.56 67.13 -0.70
N LEU A 19 -32.49 66.87 0.61
CA LEU A 19 -33.41 67.13 1.73
C LEU A 19 -34.91 67.35 1.44
N LEU A 20 -35.79 66.52 2.04
CA LEU A 20 -37.07 66.98 2.57
C LEU A 20 -37.65 66.04 3.63
N VAL A 21 -38.22 66.71 4.63
CA VAL A 21 -38.87 66.28 5.87
C VAL A 21 -40.22 65.61 5.60
N ALA A 22 -40.58 64.56 6.35
CA ALA A 22 -41.98 64.19 6.58
C ALA A 22 -42.18 63.38 7.87
N CYS A 23 -43.29 63.70 8.53
CA CYS A 23 -43.70 63.35 9.89
C CYS A 23 -43.91 61.86 10.20
N ALA A 24 -43.85 61.61 11.51
CA ALA A 24 -44.26 60.39 12.21
C ALA A 24 -45.72 59.97 11.93
N PHE A 25 -45.94 58.65 11.88
CA PHE A 25 -47.17 58.00 12.35
C PHE A 25 -46.79 56.73 13.13
N ALA A 26 -47.25 56.68 14.38
CA ALA A 26 -47.23 55.51 15.24
C ALA A 26 -48.41 54.58 14.90
N THR A 27 -48.25 53.26 15.09
CA THR A 27 -49.17 52.25 15.69
C THR A 27 -49.02 50.83 15.08
N PRO A 28 -49.38 49.75 15.83
CA PRO A 28 -48.48 48.60 16.02
C PRO A 28 -48.97 47.26 15.42
N ALA A 29 -48.17 46.22 15.70
CA ALA A 29 -48.56 44.82 15.78
C ALA A 29 -48.96 44.11 14.47
N GLY A 30 -47.94 43.71 13.71
CA GLY A 30 -48.00 42.53 12.86
C GLY A 30 -47.04 41.47 13.43
N ALA A 31 -47.58 40.44 14.06
CA ALA A 31 -46.84 39.25 14.45
C ALA A 31 -46.27 38.60 13.17
N GLN A 32 -45.01 38.87 12.87
CA GLN A 32 -44.29 38.11 11.86
C GLN A 32 -43.89 36.80 12.51
N THR A 33 -44.61 35.74 12.18
CA THR A 33 -44.15 34.37 12.37
C THR A 33 -42.78 34.28 11.72
N ALA A 34 -41.72 34.33 12.53
CA ALA A 34 -40.36 34.11 12.07
C ALA A 34 -40.33 32.69 11.50
N LEU A 35 -40.40 32.59 10.17
CA LEU A 35 -40.04 31.40 9.43
C LEU A 35 -38.64 31.03 9.91
N ALA A 36 -38.55 29.89 10.60
CA ALA A 36 -37.27 29.32 11.00
C ALA A 36 -36.34 29.31 9.76
N PRO A 37 -35.06 29.68 9.91
CA PRO A 37 -34.11 29.59 8.81
C PRO A 37 -34.12 28.15 8.28
N PRO A 38 -33.99 27.94 6.96
CA PRO A 38 -33.87 26.59 6.42
C PRO A 38 -32.68 25.94 7.12
N VAL A 39 -32.93 24.82 7.80
CA VAL A 39 -31.87 24.00 8.38
C VAL A 39 -30.99 23.62 7.21
N ALA A 40 -29.85 24.29 7.06
CA ALA A 40 -28.88 23.97 6.03
C ALA A 40 -28.50 22.52 6.27
N SER A 41 -28.96 21.64 5.38
CA SER A 41 -28.58 20.24 5.39
C SER A 41 -27.07 20.23 5.32
N ALA A 42 -26.42 19.81 6.41
CA ALA A 42 -24.97 19.80 6.50
C ALA A 42 -24.43 19.03 5.29
N PRO A 43 -23.42 19.55 4.56
CA PRO A 43 -22.83 18.82 3.45
C PRO A 43 -22.38 17.46 3.97
N ALA A 44 -22.86 16.40 3.31
CA ALA A 44 -22.49 15.03 3.63
C ALA A 44 -20.96 14.96 3.79
N PRO A 45 -20.44 14.33 4.86
CA PRO A 45 -19.00 14.28 5.09
C PRO A 45 -18.32 13.71 3.85
N ALA A 46 -17.31 14.42 3.35
CA ALA A 46 -16.50 13.96 2.23
C ALA A 46 -16.04 12.52 2.52
N PRO A 47 -16.10 11.60 1.55
CA PRO A 47 -15.69 10.22 1.78
C PRO A 47 -14.24 10.19 2.25
N GLN A 48 -14.05 9.98 3.55
CA GLN A 48 -12.73 9.89 4.13
C GLN A 48 -12.00 8.72 3.48
N LEU A 49 -10.83 8.98 2.90
CA LEU A 49 -9.90 7.99 2.37
C LEU A 49 -9.33 7.16 3.53
N VAL A 50 -10.15 6.31 4.15
CA VAL A 50 -9.64 5.28 5.04
C VAL A 50 -8.70 4.40 4.22
N PRO A 51 -7.46 4.14 4.67
CA PRO A 51 -6.55 3.27 3.93
C PRO A 51 -7.11 1.84 3.84
N SER A 52 -6.77 1.15 2.75
CA SER A 52 -6.87 -0.31 2.68
C SER A 52 -5.88 -0.91 3.64
N THR A 53 -6.37 -1.16 4.86
CA THR A 53 -5.65 -1.93 5.87
C THR A 53 -5.54 -3.37 5.37
N LEU A 54 -4.37 -3.71 4.87
CA LEU A 54 -3.95 -5.08 4.70
C LEU A 54 -3.68 -5.64 6.09
N VAL A 55 -4.38 -6.70 6.47
CA VAL A 55 -4.05 -7.51 7.65
C VAL A 55 -3.37 -8.76 7.12
N ALA A 56 -2.06 -8.64 6.86
CA ALA A 56 -1.22 -9.81 6.75
C ALA A 56 -1.12 -10.41 8.16
N ALA A 57 -2.01 -11.36 8.47
CA ALA A 57 -1.94 -12.07 9.73
C ALA A 57 -0.70 -12.98 9.70
N GLY A 58 0.26 -12.66 10.57
CA GLY A 58 1.24 -13.54 11.17
C GLY A 58 1.84 -14.61 10.26
N LEU A 59 2.98 -14.30 9.66
CA LEU A 59 3.87 -15.34 9.18
C LEU A 59 5.03 -15.44 10.14
N ILE A 60 5.25 -16.67 10.57
CA ILE A 60 6.37 -17.04 11.40
C ILE A 60 7.58 -17.11 10.45
N PRO A 61 8.73 -16.50 10.79
CA PRO A 61 9.94 -16.73 10.03
C PRO A 61 10.13 -18.24 9.88
N THR A 62 10.13 -18.72 8.65
CA THR A 62 10.18 -20.14 8.35
C THR A 62 11.55 -20.42 7.75
N THR A 63 12.28 -21.31 8.40
CA THR A 63 13.48 -21.90 7.85
C THR A 63 13.08 -23.20 7.15
N VAL A 64 13.45 -23.34 5.88
CA VAL A 64 13.25 -24.58 5.11
C VAL A 64 14.58 -25.11 4.64
N THR A 65 14.69 -26.42 4.52
CA THR A 65 15.81 -27.04 3.81
C THR A 65 15.65 -26.82 2.30
N GLU A 66 16.76 -26.78 1.58
CA GLU A 66 16.76 -26.81 0.12
C GLU A 66 15.92 -27.95 -0.45
N GLY A 67 15.30 -27.69 -1.60
CA GLY A 67 14.32 -28.58 -2.22
C GLY A 67 12.97 -28.70 -1.50
N GLN A 68 12.77 -28.06 -0.34
CA GLN A 68 11.47 -28.00 0.33
C GLN A 68 10.67 -26.75 -0.02
N ALA A 69 9.36 -26.91 -0.21
CA ALA A 69 8.50 -25.78 -0.49
C ALA A 69 8.16 -24.98 0.78
N VAL A 70 8.43 -23.67 0.75
CA VAL A 70 7.94 -22.74 1.76
C VAL A 70 6.43 -22.54 1.54
N ARG A 71 5.64 -22.68 2.61
CA ARG A 71 4.17 -22.54 2.57
C ARG A 71 3.73 -21.40 3.48
N LEU A 72 3.14 -20.38 2.88
CA LEU A 72 2.66 -19.19 3.57
C LEU A 72 1.15 -19.08 3.36
N SER A 73 0.42 -18.68 4.41
CA SER A 73 -0.98 -18.30 4.29
C SER A 73 -1.15 -16.82 4.65
N THR A 74 -1.84 -16.06 3.82
CA THR A 74 -2.09 -14.63 4.04
C THR A 74 -3.51 -14.26 3.68
N ALA A 75 -4.04 -13.21 4.32
CA ALA A 75 -5.41 -12.72 4.12
C ALA A 75 -5.41 -11.33 3.50
N LEU A 76 -5.99 -11.21 2.30
CA LEU A 76 -6.18 -9.94 1.61
C LEU A 76 -7.56 -9.38 1.97
N VAL A 77 -7.60 -8.34 2.81
CA VAL A 77 -8.85 -7.74 3.31
C VAL A 77 -9.20 -6.50 2.50
N CYS A 78 -10.40 -6.47 1.90
CA CYS A 78 -10.95 -5.27 1.28
C CYS A 78 -12.17 -4.77 2.05
N LYS A 79 -12.06 -3.58 2.66
CA LYS A 79 -13.17 -2.98 3.43
C LYS A 79 -14.36 -2.61 2.54
N LYS A 80 -15.59 -2.64 3.09
CA LYS A 80 -16.81 -2.19 2.39
C LYS A 80 -16.70 -0.70 2.03
N GLY A 81 -17.36 -0.28 0.95
CA GLY A 81 -17.48 1.13 0.55
C GLY A 81 -16.37 1.69 -0.35
N ARG A 82 -15.35 0.90 -0.74
CA ARG A 82 -14.21 1.38 -1.55
C ARG A 82 -14.07 0.78 -2.95
N GLY A 83 -15.10 0.09 -3.46
CA GLY A 83 -15.01 -0.70 -4.68
C GLY A 83 -13.99 -1.85 -4.57
N ASN A 84 -13.68 -2.51 -5.68
CA ASN A 84 -12.81 -3.71 -5.67
C ASN A 84 -11.34 -3.35 -5.38
N CYS A 85 -10.73 -3.93 -4.34
CA CYS A 85 -9.31 -3.74 -4.05
C CYS A 85 -8.44 -4.62 -4.96
N THR A 86 -7.28 -4.12 -5.39
CA THR A 86 -6.29 -4.89 -6.16
C THR A 86 -5.01 -5.00 -5.34
N PHE A 87 -4.50 -6.22 -5.18
CA PHE A 87 -3.27 -6.52 -4.46
C PHE A 87 -2.27 -7.17 -5.41
N ARG A 88 -1.00 -6.82 -5.27
CA ARG A 88 0.12 -7.38 -6.02
C ARG A 88 1.06 -8.07 -5.06
N ILE A 89 1.55 -9.24 -5.42
CA ILE A 89 2.46 -10.04 -4.61
C ILE A 89 3.75 -10.22 -5.38
N ALA A 90 4.87 -9.91 -4.74
CA ALA A 90 6.20 -10.03 -5.31
C ALA A 90 7.13 -10.68 -4.30
N LEU A 91 8.08 -11.47 -4.80
CA LEU A 91 9.21 -11.95 -4.00
C LEU A 91 10.35 -10.95 -4.17
N LYS A 92 11.13 -10.76 -3.11
CA LYS A 92 12.29 -9.89 -3.09
C LYS A 92 13.49 -10.72 -2.66
N ASN A 93 14.53 -10.69 -3.48
CA ASN A 93 15.81 -11.32 -3.17
C ASN A 93 16.41 -10.69 -1.90
N GLY A 94 16.99 -11.54 -1.05
CA GLY A 94 17.92 -11.15 0.00
C GLY A 94 19.32 -11.58 -0.41
N SER A 95 19.90 -12.54 0.31
CA SER A 95 21.03 -13.34 -0.19
C SER A 95 20.57 -14.38 -1.22
N ALA A 96 19.38 -14.97 -1.01
CA ALA A 96 18.82 -15.92 -1.96
C ALA A 96 18.32 -15.23 -3.23
N THR A 97 18.64 -15.83 -4.37
CA THR A 97 18.41 -15.38 -5.73
C THR A 97 17.33 -16.21 -6.43
N ALA A 98 16.32 -15.52 -6.97
CA ALA A 98 15.28 -16.16 -7.76
C ALA A 98 15.84 -16.85 -9.02
N GLY A 99 15.48 -18.12 -9.21
CA GLY A 99 15.93 -18.96 -10.32
C GLY A 99 17.19 -19.77 -10.03
N ILE A 100 17.91 -19.44 -8.95
CA ILE A 100 19.06 -20.21 -8.45
C ILE A 100 18.61 -20.95 -7.19
N ASP A 101 18.28 -20.23 -6.12
CA ASP A 101 18.02 -20.83 -4.78
C ASP A 101 16.53 -21.08 -4.52
N TYR A 102 15.66 -20.35 -5.22
CA TYR A 102 14.21 -20.59 -5.19
C TYR A 102 13.55 -20.27 -6.52
N ALA A 103 12.42 -20.91 -6.81
CA ALA A 103 11.77 -20.72 -8.10
C ALA A 103 11.28 -19.28 -8.30
N ALA A 104 11.65 -18.70 -9.45
CA ALA A 104 11.17 -17.40 -9.88
C ALA A 104 9.63 -17.42 -10.01
N THR A 105 8.96 -16.94 -8.97
CA THR A 105 7.50 -16.87 -8.95
C THR A 105 7.08 -15.58 -9.64
N ARG A 106 6.21 -15.70 -10.66
CA ARG A 106 5.66 -14.51 -11.33
C ARG A 106 4.92 -13.65 -10.32
N VAL A 107 5.10 -12.34 -10.44
CA VAL A 107 4.30 -11.36 -9.71
C VAL A 107 2.81 -11.62 -9.97
N THR A 108 2.06 -11.96 -8.92
CA THR A 108 0.62 -12.25 -9.03
C THR A 108 -0.21 -11.05 -8.61
N THR A 109 -1.34 -10.86 -9.29
CA THR A 109 -2.29 -9.78 -8.97
C THR A 109 -3.64 -10.39 -8.60
N HIS A 110 -4.22 -9.92 -7.50
CA HIS A 110 -5.48 -10.41 -6.97
C HIS A 110 -6.47 -9.28 -6.74
N VAL A 111 -7.65 -9.41 -7.33
CA VAL A 111 -8.76 -8.51 -7.11
C VAL A 111 -9.68 -9.10 -6.04
N VAL A 112 -9.98 -8.30 -5.01
CA VAL A 112 -10.88 -8.65 -3.91
C VAL A 112 -12.07 -7.69 -3.94
N LYS A 113 -13.28 -8.23 -3.97
CA LYS A 113 -14.52 -7.41 -3.98
C LYS A 113 -14.64 -6.60 -2.69
N ALA A 114 -15.28 -5.44 -2.77
CA ALA A 114 -15.52 -4.58 -1.61
C ALA A 114 -16.22 -5.36 -0.48
N GLY A 115 -15.69 -5.26 0.75
CA GLY A 115 -16.26 -5.94 1.91
C GLY A 115 -15.95 -7.43 2.02
N ARG A 116 -15.02 -7.94 1.22
CA ARG A 116 -14.62 -9.35 1.24
C ARG A 116 -13.17 -9.47 1.69
N THR A 117 -12.88 -10.64 2.25
CA THR A 117 -11.53 -11.11 2.53
C THR A 117 -11.24 -12.28 1.60
N LYS A 118 -10.03 -12.32 1.04
CA LYS A 118 -9.53 -13.44 0.24
C LYS A 118 -8.32 -14.04 0.93
N ASN A 119 -8.41 -15.30 1.32
CA ASN A 119 -7.28 -16.05 1.81
C ASN A 119 -6.46 -16.55 0.62
N LEU A 120 -5.14 -16.45 0.73
CA LEU A 120 -4.20 -16.92 -0.27
C LEU A 120 -3.19 -17.83 0.40
N ASN A 121 -2.97 -18.99 -0.21
CA ASN A 121 -1.87 -19.87 0.13
C ASN A 121 -0.80 -19.69 -0.94
N LEU A 122 0.38 -19.24 -0.53
CA LEU A 122 1.55 -19.10 -1.37
C LEU A 122 2.46 -20.29 -1.11
N THR A 123 2.92 -20.92 -2.18
CA THR A 123 3.88 -22.03 -2.13
C THR A 123 5.06 -21.66 -3.01
N ILE A 124 6.23 -21.56 -2.39
CA ILE A 124 7.47 -21.14 -3.06
C ILE A 124 8.42 -22.33 -2.95
N PRO A 125 8.64 -23.09 -4.03
CA PRO A 125 9.62 -24.16 -4.01
C PRO A 125 11.04 -23.56 -3.96
N THR A 126 11.86 -24.04 -3.01
CA THR A 126 13.31 -23.84 -3.08
C THR A 126 13.90 -24.82 -4.07
N VAL A 127 15.03 -24.44 -4.65
CA VAL A 127 15.82 -25.33 -5.50
C VAL A 127 16.73 -26.12 -4.56
N ALA A 128 17.04 -27.36 -4.94
CA ALA A 128 18.11 -28.12 -4.32
C ALA A 128 19.17 -28.32 -5.37
N ASP A 129 20.41 -28.03 -5.04
CA ASP A 129 21.53 -28.35 -5.89
C ASP A 129 22.67 -29.02 -5.11
N ARG A 130 23.93 -28.80 -5.51
CA ARG A 130 25.11 -29.46 -4.92
C ARG A 130 26.20 -28.44 -4.55
N THR A 131 25.87 -27.16 -4.62
CA THR A 131 26.75 -26.07 -4.28
C THR A 131 26.62 -25.83 -2.80
N CYS A 132 27.74 -25.87 -2.08
CA CYS A 132 27.72 -25.66 -0.63
C CYS A 132 27.48 -24.18 -0.33
N GLU A 133 26.37 -23.86 0.30
CA GLU A 133 25.90 -22.50 0.51
C GLU A 133 25.54 -22.22 1.98
N PRO A 134 25.94 -21.06 2.52
CA PRO A 134 25.51 -20.63 3.85
C PRO A 134 24.00 -20.38 3.86
N ALA A 135 23.42 -20.22 5.04
CA ALA A 135 21.99 -19.94 5.13
C ALA A 135 21.62 -18.64 4.41
N GLU A 136 20.61 -18.72 3.54
CA GLU A 136 20.20 -17.61 2.69
C GLU A 136 18.79 -17.12 2.95
N THR A 137 18.46 -15.92 2.50
CA THR A 137 17.18 -15.27 2.82
C THR A 137 16.53 -14.60 1.64
N PHE A 138 15.20 -14.61 1.63
CA PHE A 138 14.36 -13.83 0.71
C PHE A 138 13.10 -13.35 1.44
N SER A 139 12.42 -12.34 0.94
CA SER A 139 11.16 -11.85 1.53
C SER A 139 10.00 -11.82 0.54
N VAL A 140 8.78 -11.80 1.07
CA VAL A 140 7.56 -11.73 0.27
C VAL A 140 6.84 -10.42 0.58
N GLU A 141 6.65 -9.59 -0.43
CA GLU A 141 5.97 -8.30 -0.29
C GLU A 141 4.57 -8.35 -0.92
N VAL A 142 3.59 -7.81 -0.21
CA VAL A 142 2.25 -7.53 -0.75
C VAL A 142 2.03 -6.03 -0.83
N GLN A 143 1.63 -5.58 -2.02
CA GLN A 143 1.31 -4.20 -2.31
C GLN A 143 -0.17 -4.03 -2.65
N SER A 144 -0.88 -3.17 -1.95
CA SER A 144 -2.21 -2.70 -2.34
C SER A 144 -2.08 -1.64 -3.43
N LEU A 145 -2.68 -1.86 -4.60
CA LEU A 145 -2.65 -0.96 -5.75
C LEU A 145 -3.84 0.03 -5.81
N ARG A 146 -4.69 0.06 -4.77
CA ARG A 146 -5.79 1.04 -4.64
C ARG A 146 -5.49 2.11 -3.60
N GLY A 147 -5.77 3.36 -3.95
CA GLY A 147 -5.55 4.52 -3.08
C GLY A 147 -4.07 4.83 -2.91
N ARG A 148 -3.66 5.29 -1.71
CA ARG A 148 -2.23 5.37 -1.37
C ARG A 148 -1.67 3.95 -1.33
N ALA A 149 -0.79 3.63 -2.26
CA ALA A 149 -0.20 2.30 -2.33
C ALA A 149 0.47 1.96 -1.00
N ALA A 150 -0.05 0.93 -0.33
CA ALA A 150 0.52 0.42 0.91
C ALA A 150 1.28 -0.86 0.59
N ARG A 151 2.53 -0.94 1.05
CA ARG A 151 3.35 -2.15 1.00
C ARG A 151 3.37 -2.77 2.39
N THR A 152 3.33 -4.08 2.43
CA THR A 152 3.46 -4.87 3.64
C THR A 152 4.38 -6.02 3.33
N ASP A 153 5.50 -6.06 4.05
CA ASP A 153 6.34 -7.24 4.08
C ASP A 153 5.59 -8.32 4.86
N LEU A 154 5.45 -9.48 4.24
CA LEU A 154 4.84 -10.64 4.86
C LEU A 154 5.81 -11.37 5.78
N GLY A 155 7.11 -11.13 5.65
CA GLY A 155 8.15 -11.74 6.47
C GLY A 155 9.33 -12.22 5.65
N GLN A 156 10.44 -12.42 6.35
CA GLN A 156 11.65 -13.01 5.80
C GLN A 156 11.57 -14.54 5.91
N MET A 157 11.95 -15.19 4.83
CA MET A 157 12.10 -16.64 4.72
C MET A 157 13.59 -16.95 4.69
N THR A 158 13.95 -18.07 5.31
CA THR A 158 15.34 -18.54 5.35
C THR A 158 15.43 -19.90 4.66
N ILE A 159 16.36 -20.03 3.73
CA ILE A 159 16.82 -21.31 3.19
C ILE A 159 17.98 -21.76 4.09
N ALA A 160 17.85 -22.93 4.68
CA ALA A 160 18.85 -23.47 5.61
C ALA A 160 20.16 -23.71 4.88
N SER A 161 21.28 -23.48 5.57
CA SER A 161 22.59 -23.83 5.03
C SER A 161 22.67 -25.33 4.81
N ASP A 162 23.28 -25.72 3.69
CA ASP A 162 23.53 -27.10 3.33
C ASP A 162 25.00 -27.52 3.53
N VAL A 163 25.90 -26.59 3.88
CA VAL A 163 27.34 -26.82 4.10
C VAL A 163 27.64 -28.03 4.99
N GLU A 164 26.85 -28.23 6.04
CA GLU A 164 27.03 -29.32 7.02
C GLU A 164 26.03 -30.46 6.83
N THR A 165 25.00 -30.29 6.00
CA THR A 165 23.91 -31.27 5.85
C THR A 165 23.94 -31.99 4.52
N ASP A 166 24.54 -31.42 3.47
CA ASP A 166 24.82 -32.13 2.23
C ASP A 166 26.07 -33.00 2.42
N PRO A 167 26.02 -34.31 2.09
CA PRO A 167 27.14 -35.22 2.32
C PRO A 167 28.40 -34.90 1.50
N VAL A 168 28.27 -34.22 0.36
CA VAL A 168 29.40 -33.74 -0.44
C VAL A 168 30.06 -32.56 0.26
N CYS A 169 29.26 -31.64 0.81
CA CYS A 169 29.74 -30.47 1.53
C CYS A 169 30.33 -30.82 2.90
N ALA A 170 29.67 -31.71 3.64
CA ALA A 170 30.12 -32.16 4.95
C ALA A 170 31.50 -32.85 4.87
N ALA A 171 31.72 -33.69 3.86
CA ALA A 171 33.02 -34.33 3.66
C ALA A 171 34.16 -33.32 3.38
N ALA A 172 33.85 -32.24 2.65
CA ALA A 172 34.80 -31.16 2.40
C ALA A 172 35.05 -30.30 3.66
N ALA A 173 34.01 -30.04 4.45
CA ALA A 173 34.10 -29.29 5.70
C ALA A 173 34.92 -30.05 6.76
N GLU A 174 34.74 -31.37 6.87
CA GLU A 174 35.52 -32.23 7.76
C GLU A 174 37.00 -32.26 7.38
N ASP A 175 37.32 -32.37 6.09
CA ASP A 175 38.70 -32.33 5.56
C ASP A 175 39.37 -30.96 5.82
N ALA A 176 38.64 -29.85 5.62
CA ALA A 176 39.13 -28.51 5.94
C ALA A 176 39.42 -28.34 7.44
N ARG A 177 38.54 -28.85 8.31
CA ARG A 177 38.74 -28.84 9.76
C ARG A 177 39.92 -29.71 10.19
N ALA A 178 40.12 -30.86 9.55
CA ALA A 178 41.24 -31.76 9.82
C ALA A 178 42.61 -31.14 9.44
N ARG A 179 42.64 -30.22 8.47
CA ARG A 179 43.86 -29.47 8.08
C ARG A 179 44.21 -28.30 9.00
N GLY A 180 43.33 -27.93 9.93
CA GLY A 180 43.62 -26.89 10.93
C GLY A 180 43.68 -25.47 10.38
N GLU A 181 42.98 -25.16 9.28
CA GLU A 181 42.89 -23.79 8.73
C GLU A 181 41.85 -22.92 9.45
N ALA A 182 41.82 -22.98 10.78
CA ALA A 182 41.09 -22.05 11.63
C ALA A 182 42.11 -21.23 12.43
N GLY A 183 42.77 -20.28 11.78
CA GLY A 183 43.72 -19.41 12.46
C GLY A 183 44.55 -18.55 11.52
N ILE A 184 44.05 -17.36 11.20
CA ILE A 184 44.88 -16.14 11.20
C ILE A 184 44.08 -15.06 11.94
N GLU A 185 44.57 -14.69 13.11
CA GLU A 185 44.15 -13.47 13.82
C GLU A 185 44.56 -12.20 13.04
#